data_AF-A0A0C2C352-F1
#
_entry.id   AF-A0A0C2C352-F1
#
_cell.length_a   1.000
_cell.length_b   1.000
_cell.length_c   1.000
_cell.angle_alpha   90.00
_cell.angle_beta   90.00
_cell.angle_gamma   90.00
#
_symmetry.space_group_name_H-M   'P 1'
#
loop_
_entity.id
_entity.type
_entity.pdbx_description
1 polymer ?
#
loop_
_entity_poly.entity_id
_entity_poly.type
_entity_poly.pdbx_seq_one_letter_code
_entity_poly.pdbx_strand_id
1 'polypeptide(L)'
;MQVESLGVPGARLVLDECLVGGDSSDFVPNRKFYATVFKEHKMLTEHVPDSIHVHAFASRLNVIHVLIVGPSGTPFDSTPFYFTIKLPSDYPEKPPEASYSQEQLNPNLYQSGKVCTSLLGTWSGQGVETWNPSKSNLLQVLLSIQVPEPYYNEAGYESRKQQTEMADRSKRYNETATINSLEYLLKFPEKCRKVIYKDPPSDFKELVKDIVEKEWPGYCFF
;
A
#
# COMPACT_ATOMS: atom_id res chain seq x y z
N MET A 1 -29.01 12.69 10.24
CA MET A 1 -28.23 13.81 9.69
C MET A 1 -27.25 13.18 8.73
N GLN A 2 -27.56 13.21 7.44
CA GLN A 2 -26.69 12.64 6.39
C GLN A 2 -25.42 13.48 6.36
N VAL A 3 -24.29 12.87 6.69
CA VAL A 3 -22.98 13.51 6.51
C VAL A 3 -22.60 13.25 5.05
N GLU A 4 -22.60 14.29 4.24
CA GLU A 4 -22.08 14.23 2.87
C GLU A 4 -20.61 13.80 2.94
N SER A 5 -20.23 12.81 2.11
CA SER A 5 -18.84 12.44 1.94
C SER A 5 -18.06 13.70 1.55
N LEU A 6 -17.00 14.02 2.31
CA LEU A 6 -16.05 15.07 1.92
C LEU A 6 -15.13 14.56 0.80
N GLY A 7 -15.71 13.91 -0.21
CA GLY A 7 -15.02 13.51 -1.43
C GLY A 7 -14.85 14.73 -2.31
N VAL A 8 -13.71 15.40 -2.21
CA VAL A 8 -13.31 16.32 -3.29
C VAL A 8 -13.03 15.45 -4.52
N PRO A 9 -13.64 15.73 -5.69
CA PRO A 9 -13.35 14.96 -6.91
C PRO A 9 -11.84 14.98 -7.20
N GLY A 10 -11.20 13.81 -7.22
CA GLY A 10 -9.75 13.67 -7.36
C GLY A 10 -8.94 13.64 -6.05
N ALA A 11 -9.58 13.75 -4.88
CA ALA A 11 -8.91 13.51 -3.61
C ALA A 11 -8.50 12.04 -3.50
N ARG A 12 -7.21 11.84 -3.21
CA ARG A 12 -6.60 10.52 -2.99
C ARG A 12 -6.67 10.08 -1.54
N LEU A 13 -7.25 10.90 -0.66
CA LEU A 13 -7.64 10.54 0.69
C LEU A 13 -9.17 10.65 0.79
N VAL A 14 -9.83 9.53 1.07
CA VAL A 14 -11.26 9.49 1.41
C VAL A 14 -11.41 9.34 2.92
N LEU A 15 -12.38 10.04 3.51
CA LEU A 15 -12.73 9.95 4.93
C LEU A 15 -14.20 9.54 5.06
N ASP A 16 -14.46 8.24 5.29
CA ASP A 16 -15.81 7.69 5.43
C ASP A 16 -16.04 7.03 6.82
N GLU A 17 -17.26 6.59 7.10
CA GLU A 17 -17.52 5.76 8.29
C GLU A 17 -17.08 4.31 8.06
N CYS A 18 -16.36 3.73 9.03
CA CYS A 18 -16.01 2.33 9.00
C CYS A 18 -17.25 1.47 9.30
N LEU A 19 -17.72 0.71 8.32
CA LEU A 19 -18.88 -0.19 8.48
C LEU A 19 -18.52 -1.53 9.17
N VAL A 20 -17.23 -1.79 9.41
CA VAL A 20 -16.74 -3.10 9.88
C VAL A 20 -15.83 -2.98 11.10
N GLY A 21 -16.30 -3.53 12.23
CA GLY A 21 -15.50 -3.78 13.42
C GLY A 21 -15.25 -2.54 14.30
N GLY A 22 -15.54 -2.68 15.60
CA GLY A 22 -15.08 -1.72 16.60
C GLY A 22 -13.58 -1.86 16.86
N ASP A 23 -12.98 -0.80 17.41
CA ASP A 23 -11.65 -0.91 17.98
C ASP A 23 -11.63 -1.96 19.10
N SER A 24 -10.47 -2.61 19.31
CA SER A 24 -10.33 -3.47 20.48
C SER A 24 -10.50 -2.64 21.74
N SER A 25 -10.98 -3.26 22.82
CA SER A 25 -11.12 -2.61 24.13
C SER A 25 -9.82 -1.97 24.65
N ASP A 26 -8.68 -2.36 24.08
CA ASP A 26 -7.35 -1.99 24.54
C ASP A 26 -6.78 -0.78 23.77
N PHE A 27 -7.47 -0.33 22.71
CA PHE A 27 -7.07 0.86 21.97
C PHE A 27 -7.53 2.13 22.69
N VAL A 28 -6.63 2.71 23.49
CA VAL A 28 -6.86 3.95 24.22
C VAL A 28 -5.90 5.03 23.71
N PRO A 29 -6.28 5.79 22.66
CA PRO A 29 -5.42 6.82 22.08
C PRO A 29 -5.31 8.03 23.02
N ASN A 30 -4.16 8.69 22.99
CA ASN A 30 -3.93 9.93 23.73
C ASN A 30 -3.99 11.18 22.82
N ARG A 31 -3.87 12.37 23.40
CA ARG A 31 -3.90 13.62 22.63
C ARG A 31 -2.82 13.69 21.53
N LYS A 32 -1.63 13.12 21.78
CA LYS A 32 -0.52 13.09 20.82
C LYS A 32 -0.86 12.21 19.62
N PHE A 33 -1.54 11.08 19.84
CA PHE A 33 -2.04 10.21 18.76
C PHE A 33 -2.89 11.03 17.79
N TYR A 34 -3.95 11.67 18.28
CA TYR A 34 -4.85 12.45 17.41
C TYR A 34 -4.12 13.57 16.68
N ALA A 35 -3.31 14.35 17.38
CA ALA A 35 -2.54 15.44 16.75
C ALA A 35 -1.62 14.93 15.64
N THR A 36 -1.02 13.75 15.82
CA THR A 36 -0.16 13.13 14.82
C THR A 36 -0.98 12.63 13.64
N VAL A 37 -2.09 11.91 13.87
CA VAL A 37 -2.96 11.41 12.79
C VAL A 37 -3.49 12.55 11.92
N PHE A 38 -3.91 13.67 12.51
CA PHE A 38 -4.33 14.83 11.72
C PHE A 38 -3.20 15.38 10.85
N LYS A 39 -1.96 15.37 11.35
CA LYS A 39 -0.78 15.75 10.58
C LYS A 39 -0.50 14.76 9.44
N GLU A 40 -0.64 13.46 9.70
CA GLU A 40 -0.50 12.41 8.67
C GLU A 40 -1.54 12.59 7.55
N HIS A 41 -2.82 12.76 7.91
CA HIS A 41 -3.89 12.98 6.93
C HIS A 41 -3.60 14.19 6.05
N LYS A 42 -3.18 15.31 6.65
CA LYS A 42 -2.78 16.50 5.90
C LYS A 42 -1.62 16.21 4.94
N MET A 43 -0.57 15.54 5.42
CA MET A 43 0.58 15.18 4.59
C MET A 43 0.18 14.30 3.41
N LEU A 44 -0.68 13.29 3.64
CA LEU A 44 -1.16 12.38 2.62
C LEU A 44 -2.06 13.10 1.60
N THR A 45 -2.98 13.96 2.04
CA THR A 45 -3.82 14.76 1.13
C THR A 45 -2.98 15.63 0.19
N GLU A 46 -1.90 16.23 0.70
CA GLU A 46 -1.10 17.21 -0.05
C GLU A 46 -0.02 16.57 -0.94
N HIS A 47 0.55 15.42 -0.55
CA HIS A 47 1.80 14.93 -1.15
C HIS A 47 1.76 13.48 -1.64
N VAL A 48 0.63 12.78 -1.52
CA VAL A 48 0.55 11.39 -1.97
C VAL A 48 0.60 11.29 -3.51
N PRO A 49 1.49 10.46 -4.08
CA PRO A 49 1.59 10.28 -5.54
C PRO A 49 0.30 9.77 -6.17
N ASP A 50 0.18 9.94 -7.48
CA ASP A 50 -0.98 9.52 -8.30
C ASP A 50 -1.25 8.02 -8.24
N SER A 51 -0.19 7.23 -8.03
CA SER A 51 -0.24 5.78 -7.87
C SER A 51 -0.80 5.31 -6.53
N ILE A 52 -0.95 6.19 -5.53
CA ILE A 52 -1.37 5.78 -4.18
C ILE A 52 -2.72 6.42 -3.85
N HIS A 53 -3.65 5.57 -3.44
CA HIS A 53 -4.99 5.93 -2.99
C HIS A 53 -5.17 5.48 -1.54
N VAL A 54 -5.59 6.39 -0.69
CA VAL A 54 -5.75 6.20 0.75
C VAL A 54 -7.22 6.34 1.11
N HIS A 55 -7.72 5.39 1.87
CA HIS A 55 -9.04 5.44 2.46
C HIS A 55 -8.89 5.34 3.98
N ALA A 56 -9.23 6.41 4.70
CA ALA A 56 -9.22 6.45 6.16
C ALA A 56 -10.65 6.59 6.70
N PHE A 57 -10.85 6.26 7.98
CA PHE A 57 -12.19 6.19 8.55
C PHE A 57 -12.39 7.19 9.69
N ALA A 58 -13.45 8.00 9.61
CA ALA A 58 -13.81 8.99 10.63
C ALA A 58 -14.14 8.33 11.98
N SER A 59 -14.78 7.15 11.95
CA SER A 59 -15.13 6.38 13.15
C SER A 59 -13.96 5.54 13.70
N ARG A 60 -12.88 5.39 12.93
CA ARG A 60 -11.75 4.49 13.25
C ARG A 60 -10.42 5.02 12.71
N LEU A 61 -9.92 6.09 13.35
CA LEU A 61 -8.76 6.84 12.90
C LEU A 61 -7.41 6.09 12.97
N ASN A 62 -7.37 4.94 13.63
CA ASN A 62 -6.20 4.08 13.71
C ASN A 62 -6.12 3.06 12.57
N VAL A 63 -7.14 2.96 11.71
CA VAL A 63 -7.13 2.06 10.55
C VAL A 63 -7.18 2.87 9.28
N ILE A 64 -6.29 2.52 8.35
CA ILE A 64 -6.17 3.15 7.04
C ILE A 64 -6.05 2.04 6.01
N HIS A 65 -6.87 2.08 4.97
CA HIS A 65 -6.73 1.21 3.81
C HIS A 65 -6.00 1.96 2.71
N VAL A 66 -5.15 1.25 1.98
CA VAL A 66 -4.34 1.83 0.91
C VAL A 66 -4.34 0.93 -0.30
N LEU A 67 -4.62 1.52 -1.45
CA LEU A 67 -4.38 0.93 -2.77
C LEU A 67 -3.15 1.60 -3.37
N ILE A 68 -2.14 0.82 -3.71
CA ILE A 68 -1.01 1.27 -4.53
C ILE A 68 -1.16 0.62 -5.91
N VAL A 69 -1.33 1.42 -6.94
CA VAL A 69 -1.20 0.98 -8.33
C VAL A 69 0.27 1.04 -8.69
N GLY A 70 0.86 -0.10 -9.06
CA GLY A 70 2.28 -0.20 -9.32
C GLY A 70 2.73 0.83 -10.37
N PRO A 71 3.76 1.65 -10.07
CA PRO A 71 4.17 2.74 -10.96
C PRO A 71 4.71 2.25 -12.29
N SER A 72 4.58 3.10 -13.31
CA SER A 72 5.19 2.80 -14.61
C SER A 72 6.71 2.72 -14.54
N GLY A 73 7.28 1.80 -15.31
CA GLY A 73 8.72 1.51 -15.30
C GLY A 73 9.18 0.61 -14.15
N THR A 74 8.25 0.12 -13.32
CA THR A 74 8.51 -0.95 -12.34
C THR A 74 7.99 -2.28 -12.89
N PRO A 75 8.46 -3.44 -12.41
CA PRO A 75 7.87 -4.73 -12.80
C PRO A 75 6.42 -4.91 -12.35
N PHE A 76 5.89 -3.96 -11.57
CA PHE A 76 4.54 -3.98 -11.04
C PHE A 76 3.59 -3.03 -11.78
N ASP A 77 4.00 -2.46 -12.91
CA ASP A 77 3.22 -1.47 -13.66
C ASP A 77 1.74 -1.88 -13.73
N SER A 78 0.85 -0.95 -13.34
CA SER A 78 -0.60 -1.10 -13.40
C SER A 78 -1.20 -2.19 -12.49
N THR A 79 -0.37 -2.81 -11.63
CA THR A 79 -0.77 -3.87 -10.71
C THR A 79 -1.21 -3.29 -9.37
N PRO A 80 -2.41 -3.58 -8.86
CA PRO A 80 -2.90 -3.02 -7.62
C PRO A 80 -2.36 -3.84 -6.45
N PHE A 81 -1.98 -3.13 -5.40
CA PHE A 81 -1.57 -3.69 -4.12
C PHE A 81 -2.46 -3.10 -3.03
N TYR A 82 -3.19 -3.96 -2.33
CA TYR A 82 -4.09 -3.56 -1.25
C TYR A 82 -3.42 -3.78 0.10
N PHE A 83 -3.45 -2.74 0.93
CA PHE A 83 -2.86 -2.75 2.26
C PHE A 83 -3.88 -2.28 3.29
N THR A 84 -3.76 -2.85 4.50
CA THR A 84 -4.35 -2.30 5.72
C THR A 84 -3.21 -1.84 6.61
N ILE A 85 -3.24 -0.57 7.00
CA ILE A 85 -2.32 0.04 7.96
C ILE A 85 -3.07 0.22 9.28
N LYS A 86 -2.44 -0.22 10.38
CA LYS A 86 -2.95 -0.05 11.73
C LYS A 86 -1.97 0.77 12.56
N LEU A 87 -2.47 1.84 13.16
CA LEU A 87 -1.71 2.70 14.05
C LEU A 87 -1.88 2.19 15.49
N PRO A 88 -0.80 1.89 16.22
CA PRO A 88 -0.91 1.53 17.62
C PRO A 88 -1.37 2.73 18.48
N SER A 89 -1.89 2.47 19.68
CA SER A 89 -2.41 3.53 20.58
C SER A 89 -1.34 4.51 21.07
N ASP A 90 -0.06 4.08 21.05
CA ASP A 90 1.11 4.89 21.35
C ASP A 90 1.77 5.51 20.11
N TYR A 91 1.15 5.43 18.92
CA TYR A 91 1.64 6.12 17.71
C TYR A 91 1.82 7.64 17.95
N PRO A 92 2.94 8.25 17.53
CA PRO A 92 4.03 7.71 16.70
C PRO A 92 5.21 7.11 17.47
N GLU A 93 5.12 6.84 18.77
CA GLU A 93 6.24 6.24 19.53
C GLU A 93 6.62 4.86 18.99
N LYS A 94 5.62 4.09 18.54
CA LYS A 94 5.81 2.86 17.77
C LYS A 94 5.44 3.06 16.30
N PRO A 95 6.10 2.33 15.39
CA PRO A 95 5.73 2.34 13.98
C PRO A 95 4.31 1.79 13.79
N PRO A 96 3.69 2.11 12.65
CA PRO A 96 2.45 1.46 12.25
C PRO A 96 2.70 -0.02 11.91
N GLU A 97 1.64 -0.82 11.93
CA GLU A 97 1.63 -2.16 11.36
C GLU A 97 1.01 -2.12 9.96
N ALA A 98 1.58 -2.85 9.00
CA ALA A 98 1.02 -2.97 7.67
C ALA A 98 0.78 -4.44 7.31
N SER A 99 -0.40 -4.72 6.76
CA SER A 99 -0.75 -6.03 6.22
C SER A 99 -1.15 -5.94 4.75
N TYR A 100 -0.72 -6.92 3.96
CA TYR A 100 -0.98 -7.09 2.55
C TYR A 100 -1.91 -8.29 2.32
N SER A 101 -2.81 -8.23 1.33
CA SER A 101 -3.88 -9.23 1.19
C SER A 101 -3.78 -10.13 -0.05
N GLN A 102 -2.70 -10.06 -0.83
CA GLN A 102 -2.60 -10.77 -2.11
C GLN A 102 -1.42 -11.78 -2.13
N GLU A 103 -1.22 -12.43 -3.28
CA GLU A 103 -0.11 -13.36 -3.51
C GLU A 103 1.25 -12.64 -3.44
N GLN A 104 2.31 -13.36 -3.10
CA GLN A 104 3.65 -12.78 -2.96
C GLN A 104 4.20 -12.36 -4.32
N LEU A 105 4.10 -11.06 -4.62
CA LEU A 105 4.63 -10.44 -5.84
C LEU A 105 5.97 -9.72 -5.61
N ASN A 106 6.31 -9.39 -4.36
CA ASN A 106 7.51 -8.66 -3.97
C ASN A 106 8.18 -9.35 -2.77
N PRO A 107 9.52 -9.34 -2.63
CA PRO A 107 10.19 -10.05 -1.53
C PRO A 107 9.75 -9.56 -0.15
N ASN A 108 9.40 -8.28 -0.03
CA ASN A 108 8.92 -7.67 1.20
C ASN A 108 7.44 -7.92 1.50
N LEU A 109 6.69 -8.49 0.56
CA LEU A 109 5.24 -8.72 0.65
C LEU A 109 4.96 -10.21 0.74
N TYR A 110 4.90 -10.72 1.96
CA TYR A 110 4.77 -12.15 2.22
C TYR A 110 3.35 -12.63 1.97
N GLN A 111 3.20 -13.89 1.56
CA GLN A 111 1.88 -14.54 1.40
C GLN A 111 1.08 -14.61 2.71
N SER A 112 1.76 -14.55 3.87
CA SER A 112 1.11 -14.41 5.19
C SER A 112 0.46 -13.05 5.42
N GLY A 113 0.64 -12.11 4.49
CA GLY A 113 0.23 -10.73 4.58
C GLY A 113 1.19 -9.83 5.35
N LYS A 114 2.34 -10.35 5.81
CA LYS A 114 3.36 -9.52 6.48
C LYS A 114 4.07 -8.61 5.47
N VAL A 115 4.24 -7.34 5.84
CA VAL A 115 5.06 -6.37 5.10
C VAL A 115 6.39 -6.14 5.83
N CYS A 116 7.51 -6.40 5.15
CA CYS A 116 8.85 -6.22 5.70
C CYS A 116 9.49 -4.91 5.22
N THR A 117 9.74 -3.98 6.12
CA THR A 117 10.57 -2.79 5.88
C THR A 117 11.12 -2.30 7.21
N SER A 118 12.32 -1.72 7.19
CA SER A 118 12.99 -1.18 8.37
C SER A 118 12.19 -0.07 9.04
N LEU A 119 11.43 0.71 8.25
CA LEU A 119 10.53 1.75 8.76
C LEU A 119 9.35 1.19 9.58
N LEU A 120 8.96 -0.06 9.36
CA LEU A 120 7.92 -0.73 10.15
C LEU A 120 8.50 -1.52 11.34
N GLY A 121 9.82 -1.51 11.52
CA GLY A 121 10.50 -2.33 12.53
C GLY A 121 10.43 -3.84 12.24
N THR A 122 9.98 -4.24 11.05
CA THR A 122 9.87 -5.65 10.64
C THR A 122 11.12 -6.17 9.94
N TRP A 123 12.10 -5.29 9.72
CA TRP A 123 13.40 -5.59 9.13
C TRP A 123 14.53 -4.81 9.79
N SER A 124 15.76 -5.29 9.66
CA SER A 124 16.94 -4.55 10.11
C SER A 124 17.18 -3.34 9.20
N GLY A 125 17.34 -2.16 9.79
CA GLY A 125 17.81 -0.95 9.09
C GLY A 125 18.81 -0.18 9.95
N GLN A 126 19.44 0.84 9.37
CA GLN A 126 20.39 1.70 10.09
C GLN A 126 19.97 3.17 10.04
N GLY A 127 20.08 3.85 11.19
CA GLY A 127 19.94 5.31 11.27
C GLY A 127 18.59 5.85 10.80
N VAL A 128 18.55 6.41 9.59
CA VAL A 128 17.36 7.07 9.02
C VAL A 128 16.37 6.10 8.38
N GLU A 129 16.78 4.85 8.19
CA GLU A 129 15.92 3.79 7.65
C GLU A 129 15.00 3.18 8.71
N THR A 130 15.29 3.37 9.99
CA THR A 130 14.46 2.87 11.08
C THR A 130 13.44 3.91 11.51
N TRP A 131 12.32 3.44 12.06
CA TRP A 131 11.26 4.32 12.56
C TRP A 131 11.80 5.34 13.57
N ASN A 132 11.53 6.61 13.31
CA ASN A 132 11.83 7.71 14.21
C ASN A 132 10.54 8.46 14.56
N PRO A 133 10.05 8.39 15.81
CA PRO A 133 8.78 9.02 16.23
C PRO A 133 8.66 10.51 15.95
N SER A 134 9.79 11.21 15.76
CA SER A 134 9.82 12.66 15.50
C SER A 134 9.98 13.03 14.03
N LYS A 135 10.36 12.09 13.16
CA LYS A 135 10.73 12.36 11.75
C LYS A 135 10.00 11.49 10.74
N SER A 136 9.74 10.23 11.10
CA SER A 136 9.04 9.28 10.23
C SER A 136 7.55 9.61 10.13
N ASN A 137 6.93 9.20 9.03
CA ASN A 137 5.52 9.42 8.74
C ASN A 137 4.99 8.36 7.77
N LEU A 138 3.67 8.30 7.58
CA LEU A 138 3.02 7.30 6.72
C LEU A 138 3.41 7.46 5.26
N LEU A 139 3.58 8.68 4.77
CA LEU A 139 3.99 8.91 3.38
C LEU A 139 5.34 8.23 3.08
N GLN A 140 6.31 8.34 3.99
CA GLN A 140 7.61 7.64 3.84
C GLN A 140 7.44 6.12 3.78
N VAL A 141 6.58 5.55 4.62
CA VAL A 141 6.27 4.11 4.59
C VAL A 141 5.70 3.72 3.23
N LEU A 142 4.70 4.44 2.73
CA LEU A 142 4.05 4.16 1.45
C LEU A 142 4.99 4.30 0.25
N LEU A 143 5.87 5.30 0.27
CA LEU A 143 6.89 5.48 -0.76
C LEU A 143 7.94 4.37 -0.71
N SER A 144 8.30 3.88 0.48
CA SER A 144 9.30 2.80 0.61
C SER A 144 8.87 1.47 -0.01
N ILE A 145 7.56 1.27 -0.23
CA ILE A 145 7.01 0.09 -0.89
C ILE A 145 7.20 0.15 -2.42
N GLN A 146 7.22 1.36 -3.00
CA GLN A 146 7.33 1.58 -4.44
C GLN A 146 8.80 1.61 -4.89
N VAL A 147 9.39 0.45 -5.16
CA VAL A 147 10.77 0.36 -5.65
C VAL A 147 10.87 -0.21 -7.07
N PRO A 148 11.70 0.38 -7.95
CA PRO A 148 11.87 -0.11 -9.33
C PRO A 148 12.69 -1.40 -9.43
N GLU A 149 13.52 -1.67 -8.42
CA GLU A 149 14.41 -2.85 -8.37
C GLU A 149 14.14 -3.66 -7.08
N PRO A 150 12.98 -4.33 -6.99
CA PRO A 150 12.57 -5.10 -5.81
C PRO A 150 13.54 -6.22 -5.43
N TYR A 151 14.40 -6.67 -6.35
CA TYR A 151 15.45 -7.65 -6.06
C TYR A 151 16.37 -7.23 -4.90
N TYR A 152 16.67 -5.93 -4.76
CA TYR A 152 17.57 -5.45 -3.71
C TYR A 152 16.90 -5.31 -2.34
N ASN A 153 15.58 -5.53 -2.25
CA ASN A 153 14.88 -5.61 -0.98
C ASN A 153 15.25 -6.87 -0.18
N GLU A 154 15.85 -7.87 -0.83
CA GLU A 154 16.31 -9.09 -0.18
C GLU A 154 17.45 -8.83 0.82
N ALA A 155 17.49 -9.62 1.90
CA ALA A 155 18.48 -9.49 2.97
C ALA A 155 19.92 -9.49 2.43
N GLY A 156 20.63 -8.39 2.66
CA GLY A 156 22.05 -8.27 2.36
C GLY A 156 22.38 -8.08 0.86
N TYR A 157 21.38 -7.79 0.02
CA TYR A 157 21.61 -7.57 -1.42
C TYR A 157 21.92 -6.10 -1.73
N GLU A 158 21.46 -5.16 -0.91
CA GLU A 158 21.71 -3.73 -1.06
C GLU A 158 23.21 -3.38 -1.10
N SER A 159 24.01 -3.95 -0.19
CA SER A 159 25.47 -3.74 -0.15
C SER A 159 26.21 -4.29 -1.37
N ARG A 160 25.55 -5.11 -2.19
CA ARG A 160 26.11 -5.76 -3.38
C ARG A 160 25.63 -5.12 -4.68
N LYS A 161 24.87 -4.03 -4.61
CA LYS A 161 24.25 -3.36 -5.77
C LYS A 161 25.26 -2.96 -6.87
N GLN A 162 26.51 -2.70 -6.49
CA GLN A 162 27.59 -2.34 -7.43
C GLN A 162 28.20 -3.54 -8.19
N GLN A 163 27.85 -4.78 -7.85
CA GLN A 163 28.36 -5.96 -8.55
C GLN A 163 27.57 -6.20 -9.85
N THR A 164 28.27 -6.34 -10.97
CA THR A 164 27.66 -6.54 -12.29
C THR A 164 26.73 -7.77 -12.33
N GLU A 165 27.11 -8.86 -11.67
CA GLU A 165 26.27 -10.07 -11.58
C GLU A 165 24.93 -9.80 -10.88
N MET A 166 24.91 -8.93 -9.87
CA MET A 166 23.67 -8.59 -9.16
C MET A 166 22.71 -7.80 -10.04
N ALA A 167 23.24 -6.96 -10.94
CA ALA A 167 22.42 -6.22 -11.90
C ALA A 167 21.70 -7.18 -12.86
N ASP A 168 22.37 -8.22 -13.36
CA ASP A 168 21.75 -9.21 -14.24
C ASP A 168 20.71 -10.07 -13.51
N ARG A 169 20.96 -10.42 -12.24
CA ARG A 169 19.96 -11.10 -11.40
C ARG A 169 18.74 -10.21 -11.12
N SER A 170 18.97 -8.92 -10.85
CA SER A 170 17.90 -7.93 -10.68
C SER A 170 17.01 -7.84 -11.91
N LYS A 171 17.59 -7.80 -13.11
CA LYS A 171 16.83 -7.82 -14.38
C LYS A 171 15.96 -9.07 -14.52
N ARG A 172 16.53 -10.27 -14.30
CA ARG A 172 15.76 -11.53 -14.36
C ARG A 172 14.65 -11.59 -13.32
N TYR A 173 14.91 -11.04 -12.12
CA TYR A 173 13.90 -10.91 -11.08
C TYR A 173 12.76 -10.01 -11.57
N ASN A 174 13.07 -8.84 -12.13
CA ASN A 174 12.08 -7.92 -12.68
C ASN A 174 11.27 -8.58 -13.80
N GLU A 175 11.88 -9.31 -14.72
CA GLU A 175 11.16 -10.07 -15.77
C GLU A 175 10.15 -11.06 -15.16
N THR A 176 10.57 -11.81 -14.14
CA THR A 176 9.70 -12.77 -13.44
C THR A 176 8.58 -12.07 -12.69
N ALA A 177 8.89 -10.97 -12.00
CA ALA A 177 7.91 -10.17 -11.27
C ALA A 177 6.88 -9.53 -12.22
N THR A 178 7.29 -9.10 -13.40
CA THR A 178 6.38 -8.62 -14.46
C THR A 178 5.43 -9.73 -14.90
N ILE A 179 5.93 -10.95 -15.15
CA ILE A 179 5.08 -12.07 -15.53
C ILE A 179 4.07 -12.37 -14.43
N ASN A 180 4.51 -12.50 -13.17
CA ASN A 180 3.62 -12.77 -12.05
C ASN A 180 2.57 -11.67 -11.85
N SER A 181 2.95 -10.41 -12.06
CA SER A 181 2.05 -9.26 -12.00
C SER A 181 1.00 -9.33 -13.10
N LEU A 182 1.41 -9.61 -14.34
CA LEU A 182 0.48 -9.82 -15.46
C LEU A 182 -0.43 -11.03 -15.24
N GLU A 183 0.06 -12.13 -14.69
CA GLU A 183 -0.76 -13.29 -14.34
C GLU A 183 -1.78 -12.96 -13.25
N TYR A 184 -1.39 -12.15 -12.26
CA TYR A 184 -2.31 -11.66 -11.23
C TYR A 184 -3.40 -10.79 -11.84
N LEU A 185 -3.05 -9.87 -12.73
CA LEU A 185 -3.98 -9.01 -13.48
C LEU A 185 -4.94 -9.85 -14.33
N LEU A 186 -4.40 -10.80 -15.09
CA LEU A 186 -5.13 -11.53 -16.12
C LEU A 186 -5.77 -12.83 -15.62
N LYS A 187 -5.84 -13.07 -14.30
CA LYS A 187 -6.35 -14.33 -13.74
C LYS A 187 -7.82 -14.54 -14.11
N PHE A 188 -8.04 -15.19 -15.26
CA PHE A 188 -9.35 -15.38 -15.86
C PHE A 188 -10.24 -16.24 -14.96
N PRO A 189 -11.42 -15.76 -14.52
CA PRO A 189 -12.47 -16.67 -14.12
C PRO A 189 -12.85 -17.48 -15.36
N GLU A 190 -12.99 -18.80 -15.25
CA GLU A 190 -13.30 -19.73 -16.36
C GLU A 190 -14.51 -19.33 -17.23
N LYS A 191 -15.33 -18.36 -16.79
CA LYS A 191 -16.51 -17.84 -17.47
C LYS A 191 -16.41 -16.41 -17.99
N CYS A 192 -15.39 -15.63 -17.62
CA CYS A 192 -15.22 -14.23 -18.04
C CYS A 192 -13.81 -13.99 -18.58
N ARG A 193 -13.69 -13.85 -19.91
CA ARG A 193 -12.44 -13.65 -20.64
C ARG A 193 -11.74 -12.30 -20.40
N LYS A 194 -12.22 -11.44 -19.48
CA LYS A 194 -11.85 -10.02 -19.43
C LYS A 194 -11.79 -9.39 -18.03
N VAL A 195 -11.52 -10.14 -16.95
CA VAL A 195 -11.40 -9.53 -15.61
C VAL A 195 -9.94 -9.15 -15.34
N ILE A 196 -9.68 -7.86 -15.09
CA ILE A 196 -8.34 -7.31 -14.86
C ILE A 196 -7.99 -7.23 -13.35
N TYR A 197 -9.01 -7.25 -12.47
CA TYR A 197 -8.83 -7.29 -11.01
C TYR A 197 -9.88 -8.21 -10.37
N LYS A 198 -9.43 -9.22 -9.62
CA LYS A 198 -10.34 -10.12 -8.91
C LYS A 198 -10.80 -9.49 -7.59
N ASP A 199 -12.10 -9.20 -7.49
CA ASP A 199 -12.84 -8.83 -6.26
C ASP A 199 -12.05 -7.94 -5.27
N PRO A 200 -11.84 -6.65 -5.60
CA PRO A 200 -11.10 -5.73 -4.76
C PRO A 200 -11.89 -5.45 -3.47
N PRO A 201 -11.21 -4.99 -2.41
CA PRO A 201 -11.87 -4.53 -1.20
C PRO A 201 -13.01 -3.54 -1.52
N SER A 202 -14.11 -3.65 -0.77
CA SER A 202 -15.36 -2.93 -1.06
C SER A 202 -15.19 -1.42 -1.18
N ASP A 203 -14.28 -0.87 -0.37
CA ASP A 203 -13.91 0.53 -0.29
C ASP A 203 -13.08 1.03 -1.49
N PHE A 204 -12.56 0.12 -2.32
CA PHE A 204 -11.86 0.43 -3.57
C PHE A 204 -12.59 -0.05 -4.83
N LYS A 205 -13.75 -0.71 -4.73
CA LYS A 205 -14.46 -1.31 -5.89
C LYS A 205 -14.72 -0.31 -7.02
N GLU A 206 -15.32 0.83 -6.72
CA GLU A 206 -15.62 1.85 -7.75
C GLU A 206 -14.36 2.51 -8.30
N LEU A 207 -13.38 2.84 -7.44
CA LEU A 207 -12.10 3.40 -7.89
C LEU A 207 -11.37 2.45 -8.86
N VAL A 208 -11.31 1.17 -8.49
CA VAL A 208 -10.65 0.14 -9.29
C VAL A 208 -11.37 -0.05 -10.62
N LYS A 209 -12.70 0.00 -10.62
CA LYS A 209 -13.50 -0.01 -11.85
C LYS A 209 -13.18 1.20 -12.73
N ASP A 210 -13.14 2.40 -12.18
CA ASP A 210 -12.80 3.63 -12.93
C ASP A 210 -11.40 3.56 -13.55
N ILE A 211 -10.41 3.05 -12.80
CA ILE A 211 -9.05 2.82 -13.30
C ILE A 211 -9.08 1.85 -14.49
N VAL A 212 -9.78 0.71 -14.35
CA VAL A 212 -9.87 -0.28 -15.44
C VAL A 212 -10.52 0.29 -16.69
N GLU A 213 -11.65 0.99 -16.53
CA GLU A 213 -12.38 1.56 -17.67
C GLU A 213 -11.55 2.60 -18.41
N LYS A 214 -10.72 3.36 -17.69
CA LYS A 214 -9.83 4.37 -18.26
C LYS A 214 -8.61 3.75 -18.97
N GLU A 215 -7.95 2.78 -18.36
CA GLU A 215 -6.68 2.23 -18.84
C GLU A 215 -6.87 1.10 -19.87
N TRP A 216 -7.94 0.30 -19.75
CA TRP A 216 -8.26 -0.80 -20.66
C TRP A 216 -9.71 -0.72 -21.14
N PRO A 217 -10.05 0.23 -22.02
CA PRO A 217 -11.40 0.39 -22.54
C PRO A 217 -11.89 -0.89 -23.23
N GLY A 218 -13.09 -1.36 -22.85
CA GLY A 218 -13.72 -2.56 -23.42
C GLY A 218 -13.42 -3.89 -22.71
N TYR A 219 -12.70 -3.85 -21.58
CA TYR A 219 -12.56 -4.96 -20.63
C TYR A 219 -13.70 -4.95 -19.59
N CYS A 220 -13.99 -6.09 -18.97
CA CYS A 220 -15.11 -6.26 -18.02
C CYS A 220 -14.61 -6.17 -16.57
N PHE A 221 -15.49 -5.76 -15.65
CA PHE A 221 -15.26 -5.77 -14.21
C PHE A 221 -16.08 -6.88 -13.53
N PHE A 222 -15.64 -7.27 -12.33
CA PHE A 222 -16.15 -8.25 -11.34
C PHE A 222 -17.29 -9.19 -11.76
#